data_AF-A0A3C0FME0-F1
#
_entry.id   AF-A0A3C0FME0-F1
#
_cell.length_a   1.000
_cell.length_b   1.000
_cell.length_c   1.000
_cell.angle_alpha   90.00
_cell.angle_beta   90.00
_cell.angle_gamma   90.00
#
_symmetry.space_group_name_H-M   'P 1'
#
loop_
_entity.id
_entity.type
_entity.pdbx_description
1 polymer ?
#
loop_
_entity_poly.entity_id
_entity_poly.type
_entity_poly.pdbx_seq_one_letter_code
_entity_poly.pdbx_strand_id
1 'polypeptide(L)' 'SVAMEHAFDYLDAPVARVTGEDVPMPYAANLEKLALAQDSHIVAAAKAVCYR' A
#
# COMPACT_ATOMS: atom_id res chain seq x y z
N SER A 1 -14.63 -4.09 -1.22
CA SER A 1 -14.19 -2.89 -0.46
C SER A 1 -15.20 -1.80 -0.71
N VAL A 2 -15.71 -1.15 0.33
CA VAL A 2 -16.86 -0.21 0.23
C VAL A 2 -16.65 0.85 -0.85
N ALA A 3 -15.42 1.34 -1.03
CA ALA A 3 -15.08 2.30 -2.09
C ALA A 3 -15.28 1.76 -3.51
N MET A 4 -14.89 0.50 -3.79
CA MET A 4 -15.05 -0.09 -5.13
C MET A 4 -16.49 -0.52 -5.44
N GLU A 5 -17.31 -0.78 -4.42
CA GLU A 5 -18.70 -1.21 -4.61
C GLU A 5 -19.67 -0.04 -4.73
N HIS A 6 -19.41 1.07 -4.03
CA HIS A 6 -20.35 2.20 -3.94
C HIS A 6 -19.86 3.51 -4.57
N ALA A 7 -18.58 3.60 -4.93
CA ALA A 7 -17.98 4.83 -5.44
C ALA A 7 -17.06 4.59 -6.64
N PHE A 8 -17.22 3.48 -7.36
CA PHE A 8 -16.38 3.13 -8.51
C PHE A 8 -16.34 4.23 -9.57
N ASP A 9 -17.50 4.79 -9.92
CA ASP A 9 -17.61 5.84 -10.95
C ASP A 9 -16.94 7.17 -10.56
N TYR A 10 -16.56 7.35 -9.29
CA TYR A 10 -15.90 8.55 -8.78
C TYR A 10 -14.37 8.39 -8.66
N LEU A 11 -13.84 7.19 -8.94
CA LEU A 11 -12.40 6.93 -8.83
C LEU A 11 -11.70 7.27 -10.14
N ASP A 12 -10.85 8.30 -10.11
CA ASP A 12 -9.99 8.68 -11.25
C ASP A 12 -8.81 7.70 -11.46
N ALA A 13 -8.52 6.85 -10.46
CA ALA A 13 -7.40 5.92 -10.45
C ALA A 13 -7.74 4.65 -9.66
N PRO A 14 -7.07 3.51 -9.96
CA PRO A 14 -7.30 2.25 -9.24
C PRO A 14 -6.90 2.34 -7.77
N VAL A 15 -7.67 1.70 -6.89
CA VAL A 15 -7.37 1.62 -5.45
C VAL A 15 -6.20 0.66 -5.21
N ALA A 16 -5.05 1.19 -4.77
CA ALA A 16 -3.91 0.40 -4.33
C ALA A 16 -3.95 0.13 -2.81
N ARG A 17 -3.33 -0.97 -2.36
CA ARG A 17 -3.16 -1.30 -0.95
C ARG A 17 -1.68 -1.31 -0.60
N VAL A 18 -1.33 -0.73 0.55
CA VAL A 18 0.02 -0.78 1.11
C VAL A 18 -0.06 -1.60 2.39
N THR A 19 0.62 -2.73 2.42
CA THR A 19 0.65 -3.67 3.56
C THR A 19 2.08 -4.06 3.88
N GLY A 20 2.27 -4.74 5.01
CA GLY A 20 3.53 -5.45 5.26
C GLY A 20 3.77 -6.54 4.21
N GLU A 21 5.03 -6.98 4.14
CA GLU A 21 5.44 -8.06 3.25
C GLU A 21 4.76 -9.38 3.65
N ASP A 22 4.45 -10.24 2.68
CA ASP A 22 3.75 -11.52 2.90
C ASP A 22 4.71 -12.60 3.45
N VAL A 23 5.34 -12.28 4.57
CA VAL A 23 6.30 -13.15 5.28
C VAL A 23 5.97 -13.18 6.77
N PRO A 24 6.23 -14.30 7.46
CA PRO A 24 6.16 -14.34 8.91
C PRO A 24 7.07 -13.27 9.52
N MET A 25 6.60 -12.57 10.56
CA MET A 25 7.33 -11.47 11.17
C MET A 25 8.69 -11.94 11.69
N PRO A 26 9.80 -11.41 11.16
CA PRO A 26 11.14 -11.81 11.56
C PRO A 26 11.55 -11.11 12.86
N TYR A 27 12.25 -11.82 13.74
CA TYR A 27 12.73 -11.26 15.02
C TYR A 27 13.93 -10.30 14.83
N ALA A 28 14.70 -10.45 13.76
CA ALA A 28 15.86 -9.61 13.52
C ALA A 28 15.43 -8.18 13.18
N ALA A 29 15.85 -7.19 13.98
CA ALA A 29 15.38 -5.81 13.87
C ALA A 29 15.60 -5.14 12.50
N ASN A 30 16.56 -5.61 11.71
CA ASN A 30 16.77 -5.18 10.33
C ASN A 30 15.69 -5.73 9.39
N LEU A 31 15.32 -7.00 9.55
CA LEU A 31 14.30 -7.67 8.74
C LEU A 31 12.89 -7.27 9.17
N GLU A 32 12.68 -6.99 10.46
CA GLU A 32 11.40 -6.52 10.98
C GLU A 32 10.99 -5.19 10.32
N LYS A 33 11.96 -4.26 10.18
CA LYS A 33 11.75 -2.99 9.48
C LYS A 33 11.38 -3.17 8.02
N LEU A 34 11.95 -4.17 7.34
CA LEU A 34 11.65 -4.45 5.94
C LEU A 34 10.30 -5.14 5.76
N ALA A 35 9.86 -5.93 6.74
CA ALA A 35 8.56 -6.60 6.71
C ALA A 35 7.38 -5.63 6.95
N LEU A 36 7.62 -4.50 7.62
CA LEU A 36 6.60 -3.48 7.90
C LEU A 36 6.44 -2.50 6.73
N ALA A 37 5.21 -2.01 6.53
CA ALA A 37 4.94 -0.93 5.61
C ALA A 37 5.66 0.36 6.07
N GLN A 38 6.50 0.93 5.20
CA GLN A 38 7.25 2.16 5.45
C GLN A 38 6.62 3.35 4.70
N ASP A 39 6.98 4.55 5.15
CA ASP A 39 6.64 5.82 4.50
C ASP A 39 6.97 5.84 3.00
N SER A 40 8.13 5.31 2.63
CA SER A 40 8.57 5.17 1.23
C SER A 40 7.60 4.34 0.39
N HIS A 41 7.01 3.27 0.94
CA HIS A 41 6.01 2.44 0.25
C HIS A 41 4.71 3.24 0.00
N ILE A 42 4.30 4.06 0.97
CA ILE A 42 3.12 4.93 0.84
C ILE A 42 3.35 5.97 -0.26
N VAL A 43 4.51 6.64 -0.26
CA VAL A 43 4.85 7.65 -1.27
C VAL A 43 4.93 7.03 -2.67
N ALA A 44 5.54 5.85 -2.80
CA ALA A 44 5.62 5.14 -4.07
C ALA A 44 4.23 4.75 -4.60
N ALA A 45 3.37 4.19 -3.73
CA ALA A 45 2.00 3.82 -4.10
C ALA A 45 1.15 5.04 -4.48
N ALA A 46 1.23 6.13 -3.72
CA ALA A 46 0.53 7.37 -4.02
C ALA A 46 0.98 7.98 -5.36
N LYS A 47 2.30 7.99 -5.63
CA LYS A 47 2.82 8.43 -6.93
C LYS A 47 2.31 7.55 -8.06
N ALA A 48 2.33 6.23 -7.90
CA ALA A 48 1.89 5.31 -8.95
C ALA A 48 0.42 5.51 -9.37
N VAL A 49 -0.46 5.93 -8.45
CA VAL A 49 -1.88 6.16 -8.75
C VAL A 49 -2.22 7.62 -9.11
N CYS A 50 -1.46 8.59 -8.61
CA CYS A 50 -1.75 10.02 -8.82
C CYS A 50 -1.04 10.65 -10.03
N TYR A 51 -0.16 9.93 -10.73
CA TYR A 51 0.57 10.53 -11.85
C TYR A 51 -0.35 10.82 -13.05
N ARG A 52 -0.63 12.12 -13.21
CA ARG A 52 -0.86 12.84 -14.46
C ARG A 52 0.33 13.78 -14.69
#